data_AF-A0A5C5B9A6-F1
#
_entry.id   AF-A0A5C5B9A6-F1
#
_cell.length_a   1.000
_cell.length_b   1.000
_cell.length_c   1.000
_cell.angle_alpha   90.00
_cell.angle_beta   90.00
_cell.angle_gamma   90.00
#
_symmetry.space_group_name_H-M   'P 1'
#
loop_
_entity.id
_entity.type
_entity.pdbx_description
1 polymer ?
#
loop_
_entity_poly.entity_id
_entity_poly.type
_entity_poly.pdbx_seq_one_letter_code
_entity_poly.pdbx_strand_id
1 'polypeptide(L)'
;MRDTHDGEPTRARRRWFALGAVGATTVAVVFATVSDGVDETADGIRGVLLDHGHTAVWVLLAVALAAAAAAGHWTRAAGGVATAALVLYVAFLAALLTAG
;
A
#
# COMPACT_ATOMS: atom_id res chain seq x y z
N MET A 1 -39.61 -0.53 -21.24
CA MET A 1 -38.97 -0.83 -19.94
C MET A 1 -37.47 -0.78 -20.21
N ARG A 2 -36.79 0.28 -19.76
CA ARG A 2 -35.42 0.61 -20.14
C ARG A 2 -34.53 0.20 -18.97
N ASP A 3 -33.75 -0.86 -19.15
CA ASP A 3 -32.86 -1.38 -18.11
C ASP A 3 -31.78 -0.36 -17.80
N THR A 4 -31.74 0.04 -16.54
CA THR A 4 -30.81 0.98 -15.96
C THR A 4 -29.47 0.28 -15.71
N HIS A 5 -28.57 0.24 -16.71
CA HIS A 5 -27.17 -0.19 -16.51
C HIS A 5 -26.16 0.97 -16.48
N ASP A 6 -26.63 2.20 -16.54
CA ASP A 6 -25.76 3.37 -16.75
C ASP A 6 -25.05 3.85 -15.46
N GLY A 7 -25.36 3.25 -14.29
CA GLY A 7 -24.75 3.55 -12.98
C GLY A 7 -23.79 2.49 -12.42
N GLU A 8 -23.64 1.36 -13.10
CA GLU A 8 -22.83 0.20 -12.66
C GLU A 8 -21.30 0.43 -12.65
N PRO A 9 -20.66 1.00 -13.70
CA PRO A 9 -19.20 0.94 -13.82
C PRO A 9 -18.47 1.77 -12.76
N THR A 10 -19.06 2.88 -12.29
CA THR A 10 -18.45 3.73 -11.26
C THR A 10 -18.61 3.13 -9.86
N ARG A 11 -19.74 2.46 -9.56
CA ARG A 11 -19.95 1.75 -8.29
C ARG A 11 -19.08 0.50 -8.21
N ALA A 12 -18.97 -0.28 -9.29
CA ALA A 12 -18.10 -1.45 -9.34
C ALA A 12 -16.63 -1.06 -9.14
N ARG A 13 -16.15 0.00 -9.80
CA ARG A 13 -14.76 0.48 -9.66
C ARG A 13 -14.45 1.00 -8.25
N ARG A 14 -15.39 1.71 -7.60
CA ARG A 14 -15.27 2.11 -6.19
C ARG A 14 -15.11 0.92 -5.26
N ARG A 15 -15.92 -0.14 -5.45
CA ARG A 15 -15.86 -1.36 -4.63
C ARG A 15 -14.52 -2.07 -4.75
N TRP A 16 -13.95 -2.13 -5.96
CA TRP A 16 -12.62 -2.71 -6.18
C TRP A 16 -11.51 -1.92 -5.47
N PHE A 17 -11.53 -0.59 -5.52
CA PHE A 17 -10.56 0.21 -4.77
C PHE A 17 -10.74 0.04 -3.26
N ALA A 18 -11.97 -0.04 -2.76
CA ALA A 18 -12.23 -0.27 -1.33
C ALA A 18 -11.75 -1.65 -0.88
N LEU A 19 -12.00 -2.71 -1.66
CA LEU A 19 -11.47 -4.05 -1.38
C LEU A 19 -9.94 -4.07 -1.36
N GLY A 20 -9.32 -3.41 -2.34
CA GLY A 20 -7.86 -3.26 -2.37
C GLY A 20 -7.33 -2.52 -1.14
N ALA A 21 -7.99 -1.44 -0.71
CA ALA A 21 -7.62 -0.69 0.48
C ALA A 21 -7.71 -1.54 1.74
N VAL A 22 -8.80 -2.29 1.92
CA VAL A 22 -8.98 -3.22 3.06
C VAL A 22 -7.90 -4.30 3.06
N GLY A 23 -7.61 -4.89 1.90
CA GLY A 23 -6.53 -5.87 1.76
C GLY A 23 -5.18 -5.30 2.16
N ALA A 24 -4.83 -4.12 1.62
CA ALA A 24 -3.58 -3.44 1.94
C ALA A 24 -3.46 -3.07 3.42
N THR A 25 -4.55 -2.57 4.04
CA THR A 25 -4.59 -2.29 5.48
C THR A 25 -4.41 -3.56 6.31
N THR A 26 -5.04 -4.67 5.91
CA THR A 26 -4.90 -5.95 6.62
C THR A 26 -3.45 -6.41 6.61
N VAL A 27 -2.79 -6.35 5.45
CA VAL A 27 -1.37 -6.72 5.33
C VAL A 27 -0.48 -5.77 6.16
N ALA A 28 -0.75 -4.45 6.12
CA ALA A 28 -0.04 -3.49 6.95
C ALA A 28 -0.17 -3.80 8.44
N VAL A 29 -1.36 -4.17 8.92
CA VAL A 29 -1.58 -4.54 10.33
C VAL A 29 -0.84 -5.82 10.68
N VAL A 30 -0.84 -6.84 9.81
CA VAL A 30 -0.09 -8.07 10.02
C VAL A 30 1.41 -7.77 10.17
N PHE A 31 2.02 -7.05 9.23
CA PHE A 31 3.45 -6.71 9.32
C PHE A 31 3.77 -5.72 10.45
N ALA A 32 2.82 -4.88 10.88
CA ALA A 32 3.01 -4.01 12.04
C ALA A 32 2.95 -4.77 13.38
N THR A 33 2.27 -5.92 13.43
CA THR A 33 2.02 -6.67 14.67
C THR A 33 2.87 -7.92 14.79
N VAL A 34 3.24 -8.51 13.66
CA VAL A 34 4.21 -9.59 13.57
C VAL A 34 5.57 -8.92 13.39
N SER A 35 6.24 -8.60 14.50
CA SER A 35 7.65 -8.20 14.44
C SER A 35 8.42 -9.36 13.79
N ASP A 36 9.10 -9.09 12.68
CA ASP A 36 9.75 -10.12 11.84
C ASP A 36 10.96 -10.79 12.53
N GLY A 37 11.24 -10.47 13.80
CA GLY A 37 12.35 -11.04 14.55
C GLY A 37 13.71 -10.78 13.89
N VAL A 38 13.80 -9.72 13.07
CA VAL A 38 15.03 -9.32 12.40
C VAL A 38 16.01 -8.89 13.48
N ASP A 39 17.13 -9.59 13.58
CA ASP A 39 18.19 -9.32 14.55
C ASP A 39 18.48 -7.82 14.62
N GLU A 40 18.45 -7.27 15.84
CA GLU A 40 18.74 -5.87 16.20
C GLU A 40 20.17 -5.42 15.79
N THR A 41 20.94 -6.28 15.14
CA THR A 41 22.33 -6.04 14.70
C THR A 41 22.43 -5.22 13.41
N ALA A 42 21.32 -4.93 12.72
CA ALA A 42 21.32 -4.01 11.59
C ALA A 42 21.34 -2.54 12.06
N ASP A 43 22.53 -2.01 12.34
CA ASP A 43 22.69 -0.62 12.79
C ASP A 43 22.17 0.42 11.76
N GLY A 44 21.46 1.45 12.26
CA GLY A 44 21.16 2.69 11.53
C GLY A 44 19.96 2.65 10.58
N ILE A 45 20.00 3.48 9.53
CA ILE A 45 18.87 3.68 8.57
C ILE A 45 18.45 2.37 7.90
N ARG A 46 19.38 1.42 7.72
CA ARG A 46 19.11 0.12 7.10
C ARG A 46 18.20 -0.76 7.96
N GLY A 47 18.46 -0.86 9.28
CA GLY A 47 17.62 -1.61 10.20
C GLY A 47 16.19 -1.08 10.23
N VAL A 48 16.05 0.24 10.29
CA VAL A 48 14.73 0.91 10.23
C VAL A 48 14.01 0.63 8.92
N LEU A 49 14.74 0.61 7.79
CA LEU A 49 14.15 0.28 6.49
C LEU A 49 13.65 -1.17 6.45
N LEU A 50 14.42 -2.11 6.96
CA LEU A 50 14.05 -3.53 6.98
C LEU A 50 12.89 -3.80 7.94
N ASP A 51 12.84 -3.13 9.09
CA ASP A 51 11.82 -3.34 10.11
C ASP A 51 10.49 -2.62 9.80
N HIS A 52 10.54 -1.45 9.15
CA HIS A 52 9.33 -0.63 8.94
C HIS A 52 9.01 -0.33 7.47
N GLY A 53 9.96 -0.54 6.56
CA GLY A 53 9.79 -0.19 5.14
C GLY A 53 8.64 -0.94 4.50
N HIS A 54 8.51 -2.23 4.77
CA HIS A 54 7.44 -3.05 4.19
C HIS A 54 6.05 -2.62 4.71
N THR A 55 5.92 -2.41 6.03
CA THR A 55 4.69 -1.89 6.65
C THR A 55 4.30 -0.53 6.06
N ALA A 56 5.25 0.39 5.95
CA ALA A 56 5.00 1.73 5.41
C ALA A 56 4.56 1.71 3.94
N VAL A 57 5.08 0.79 3.11
CA VAL A 57 4.61 0.58 1.72
C VAL A 57 3.14 0.19 1.69
N TRP A 58 2.73 -0.77 2.52
CA TRP A 58 1.33 -1.21 2.59
C TRP A 58 0.39 -0.11 3.09
N VAL A 59 0.83 0.69 4.07
CA VAL A 59 0.09 1.86 4.53
C VAL A 59 -0.09 2.87 3.40
N LEU A 60 0.96 3.22 2.67
CA LEU A 60 0.88 4.14 1.53
C LEU A 60 -0.05 3.60 0.44
N LEU A 61 0.03 2.31 0.12
CA LEU A 61 -0.85 1.67 -0.86
C LEU A 61 -2.32 1.72 -0.41
N ALA A 62 -2.59 1.45 0.87
CA ALA A 62 -3.92 1.55 1.45
C ALA A 62 -4.48 2.98 1.33
N VAL A 63 -3.66 4.00 1.61
CA VAL A 63 -4.04 5.42 1.47
C VAL A 63 -4.32 5.77 0.01
N ALA A 64 -3.48 5.34 -0.93
CA ALA A 64 -3.70 5.58 -2.36
C ALA A 64 -5.02 4.96 -2.85
N LEU A 65 -5.31 3.73 -2.44
CA LEU A 65 -6.53 3.02 -2.80
C LEU A 65 -7.76 3.61 -2.11
N ALA A 66 -7.66 4.02 -0.85
CA ALA A 66 -8.73 4.71 -0.14
C ALA A 66 -9.06 6.05 -0.81
N ALA A 67 -8.05 6.82 -1.25
CA ALA A 67 -8.25 8.06 -1.99
C ALA A 67 -8.92 7.81 -3.36
N ALA A 68 -8.51 6.76 -4.08
CA ALA A 68 -9.14 6.38 -5.34
C ALA A 68 -10.59 5.87 -5.15
N ALA A 69 -10.87 5.16 -4.05
CA ALA A 69 -12.21 4.71 -3.67
C ALA A 69 -13.11 5.91 -3.30
N ALA A 70 -12.59 6.87 -2.54
CA ALA A 70 -13.30 8.08 -2.14
C ALA A 70 -13.64 8.99 -3.34
N ALA A 71 -12.76 9.06 -4.34
CA ALA A 71 -13.01 9.77 -5.59
C ALA A 71 -13.84 8.97 -6.61
N GLY A 72 -13.82 7.63 -6.52
CA GLY A 72 -14.38 6.74 -7.54
C GLY A 72 -13.60 6.67 -8.84
N HIS A 73 -12.40 7.27 -8.86
CA HIS A 73 -11.45 7.21 -9.95
C HIS A 73 -10.03 7.38 -9.43
N TRP A 74 -9.05 6.98 -10.23
CA TRP A 74 -7.65 7.23 -9.91
C TRP A 74 -7.38 8.73 -9.98
N THR A 75 -6.77 9.30 -8.93
CA THR A 75 -6.45 10.72 -8.85
C THR A 75 -4.93 10.92 -8.95
N ARG A 76 -4.49 12.15 -9.26
CA ARG A 76 -3.06 12.48 -9.20
C ARG A 76 -2.48 12.30 -7.80
N ALA A 77 -3.27 12.58 -6.75
CA ALA A 77 -2.86 12.35 -5.37
C ALA A 77 -2.65 10.85 -5.08
N ALA A 78 -3.60 9.99 -5.47
CA ALA A 78 -3.47 8.54 -5.35
C ALA A 78 -2.24 8.02 -6.12
N GLY A 79 -2.00 8.55 -7.33
CA GLY A 79 -0.79 8.28 -8.11
C GLY A 79 0.48 8.67 -7.37
N GLY A 80 0.57 9.89 -6.82
CA GLY A 80 1.74 10.35 -6.08
C GLY A 80 2.03 9.51 -4.84
N VAL A 81 1.00 9.13 -4.09
CA VAL A 81 1.15 8.23 -2.93
C VAL A 81 1.60 6.83 -3.36
N ALA A 82 1.04 6.29 -4.44
CA ALA A 82 1.48 5.00 -4.99
C ALA A 82 2.93 5.06 -5.51
N THR A 83 3.35 6.17 -6.11
CA THR A 83 4.75 6.38 -6.50
C THR A 83 5.67 6.44 -5.28
N ALA A 84 5.27 7.12 -4.20
CA ALA A 84 6.03 7.13 -2.96
C ALA A 84 6.15 5.72 -2.36
N ALA A 85 5.06 4.93 -2.38
CA ALA A 85 5.08 3.53 -1.97
C ALA A 85 6.06 2.71 -2.81
N LEU A 86 6.07 2.90 -4.14
CA LEU A 86 7.00 2.20 -5.04
C LEU A 86 8.46 2.56 -4.74
N VAL A 87 8.78 3.84 -4.57
CA VAL A 87 10.14 4.29 -4.25
C VAL A 87 10.61 3.69 -2.92
N LEU A 88 9.74 3.70 -1.91
CA LEU A 88 10.05 3.10 -0.61
C LEU A 88 10.26 1.58 -0.71
N TYR A 89 9.45 0.88 -1.50
CA TYR A 89 9.60 -0.55 -1.72
C TYR A 89 10.90 -0.90 -2.45
N VAL A 90 11.29 -0.11 -3.45
CA VAL A 90 12.59 -0.26 -4.11
C VAL A 90 13.74 -0.05 -3.14
N ALA A 91 13.66 0.94 -2.25
CA ALA A 91 14.67 1.18 -1.23
C ALA A 91 14.75 0.02 -0.23
N PHE A 92 13.60 -0.52 0.19
CA PHE A 92 13.51 -1.72 1.02
C PHE A 92 14.16 -2.93 0.34
N LEU A 93 13.83 -3.21 -0.92
CA LEU A 93 14.44 -4.31 -1.67
C LEU A 93 15.95 -4.15 -1.83
N ALA A 94 16.43 -2.93 -2.09
CA ALA A 94 17.85 -2.66 -2.17
C ALA A 94 18.55 -2.95 -0.83
N ALA A 95 17.97 -2.51 0.29
CA ALA A 95 18.48 -2.81 1.63
C ALA A 95 18.49 -4.32 1.92
N LEU A 96 17.46 -5.04 1.52
CA LEU A 96 17.33 -6.49 1.71
C LEU A 96 18.37 -7.27 0.89
N LEU A 97 18.52 -6.94 -0.39
CA LEU A 97 19.43 -7.65 -1.30
C LEU A 97 20.90 -7.36 -1.03
N THR A 98 21.21 -6.22 -0.43
CA THR A 98 22.58 -5.86 -0.02
C THR A 98 22.94 -6.40 1.37
N ALA A 99 21.98 -6.97 2.10
CA ALA A 99 22.20 -7.62 3.39
C ALA A 99 22.45 -9.14 3.27
N GLY A 100 22.25 -9.72 2.08
CA GLY A 100 22.47 -11.14 1.78
C GLY A 100 23.89 -11.49 1.35
#